data_AF-A0A965KCD8-F1
#
_entry.id   AF-A0A965KCD8-F1
#
_cell.length_a   1.000
_cell.length_b   1.000
_cell.length_c   1.000
_cell.angle_alpha   90.00
_cell.angle_beta   90.00
_cell.angle_gamma   90.00
#
_symmetry.space_group_name_H-M   'P 1'
#
loop_
_entity.id
_entity.type
_entity.pdbx_description
1 polymer ?
#
loop_
_entity_poly.entity_id
_entity_poly.type
_entity_poly.pdbx_seq_one_letter_code
_entity_poly.pdbx_strand_id
1 'polypeptide(L)' 'LHIDAYRLKQSSSFDDLMVWDIAQSPWNMVIEWPERVADRLPPDHWKMKATILADGSHRFTLTRP' A
#
# COMPACT_ATOMS: atom_id res chain seq x y z
N LEU A 1 3.70 9.98 -2.73
CA LEU A 1 4.68 8.89 -2.91
C LEU A 1 3.96 7.63 -3.37
N HIS A 2 4.45 6.97 -4.41
CA HIS A 2 3.93 5.68 -4.87
C HIS A 2 4.99 4.61 -4.64
N ILE A 3 4.58 3.45 -4.13
CA ILE A 3 5.45 2.30 -3.89
C ILE A 3 4.78 1.05 -4.44
N ASP A 4 5.53 0.23 -5.16
CA ASP A 4 5.13 -1.14 -5.51
C ASP A 4 5.96 -2.14 -4.69
N ALA A 5 5.30 -2.79 -3.72
CA ALA A 5 5.93 -3.74 -2.82
C ALA A 5 6.03 -5.18 -3.39
N TYR A 6 5.59 -5.42 -4.63
CA TYR A 6 5.51 -6.76 -5.23
C TYR A 6 6.81 -7.56 -5.12
N ARG A 7 7.96 -6.90 -5.29
CA ARG A 7 9.29 -7.53 -5.30
C ARG A 7 9.95 -7.62 -3.92
N LEU A 8 9.37 -7.02 -2.89
CA LEU A 8 9.88 -7.16 -1.53
C LEU A 8 9.62 -8.59 -1.04
N LYS A 9 10.71 -9.25 -0.64
CA LYS A 9 10.69 -10.62 -0.13
C LYS A 9 10.54 -10.67 1.38
N GLN A 10 10.93 -9.61 2.06
CA GLN A 10 10.86 -9.44 3.51
C GLN A 10 10.30 -8.06 3.78
N SER A 11 9.40 -7.94 4.77
CA SER A 11 8.80 -6.66 5.13
C SER A 11 9.82 -5.66 5.67
N SER A 12 10.88 -6.14 6.33
CA SER A 12 11.99 -5.31 6.82
C SER A 12 12.72 -4.53 5.73
N SER A 13 12.78 -5.05 4.51
CA SER A 13 13.40 -4.35 3.37
C SER A 13 12.62 -3.09 2.95
N PHE A 14 11.41 -2.89 3.47
CA PHE A 14 10.66 -1.65 3.29
C PHE A 14 11.27 -0.49 4.08
N ASP A 15 11.84 -0.76 5.27
CA ASP A 15 12.45 0.26 6.12
C ASP A 15 13.74 0.82 5.47
N ASP A 16 14.48 -0.02 4.74
CA ASP A 16 15.67 0.35 3.97
C ASP A 16 15.39 1.37 2.85
N LEU A 17 14.11 1.50 2.43
CA LEU A 17 13.71 2.48 1.42
C LEU A 17 13.58 3.90 1.99
N MET A 18 13.67 4.07 3.32
CA MET A 18 13.58 5.36 4.02
C MET A 18 12.32 6.17 3.65
N VAL A 19 11.24 5.46 3.28
CA VAL A 19 10.03 6.08 2.72
C VAL A 19 9.32 6.95 3.74
N TRP A 20 9.46 6.65 5.03
CA TRP A 20 8.87 7.42 6.13
C TRP A 20 9.48 8.81 6.29
N ASP A 21 10.73 9.00 5.88
CA ASP A 21 11.38 10.32 5.92
C ASP A 21 10.80 11.26 4.85
N ILE A 22 10.23 10.68 3.78
CA ILE A 22 9.65 11.40 2.65
C ILE A 22 8.13 11.52 2.78
N ALA A 23 7.46 10.48 3.28
CA ALA A 23 6.01 10.39 3.43
C ALA A 23 5.47 11.19 4.63
N GLN A 24 6.06 12.36 4.87
CA GLN A 24 5.61 13.32 5.87
C GLN A 24 4.48 14.19 5.30
N SER A 25 3.63 14.72 6.17
CA SER A 25 2.60 15.69 5.78
C SER A 25 3.22 16.85 4.97
N PRO A 26 2.59 17.30 3.87
CA PRO A 26 1.22 17.02 3.42
C PRO A 26 1.09 15.89 2.37
N TRP A 27 2.13 15.05 2.21
CA TRP A 27 2.17 14.08 1.13
C TRP A 27 1.35 12.82 1.44
N ASN A 28 0.62 12.33 0.44
CA ASN A 28 -0.03 11.02 0.50
C ASN A 28 0.92 9.92 0.02
N MET A 29 0.83 8.73 0.61
CA MET A 29 1.50 7.52 0.16
C MET A 29 0.48 6.47 -0.31
N VAL A 30 0.73 5.88 -1.48
CA VAL A 30 -0.07 4.79 -2.05
C VAL A 30 0.84 3.59 -2.29
N ILE A 31 0.44 2.42 -1.82
CA ILE A 31 1.24 1.20 -1.85
C ILE A 31 0.47 0.10 -2.59
N GLU A 32 1.08 -0.44 -3.64
CA GLU A 32 0.64 -1.68 -4.28
C GLU A 32 1.23 -2.91 -3.57
N TRP A 33 0.46 -3.99 -3.51
CA TRP A 33 0.79 -5.22 -2.75
C TRP A 33 1.11 -4.98 -1.26
N PRO A 34 0.28 -4.20 -0.53
CA PRO A 34 0.55 -3.80 0.86
C PRO A 34 0.71 -5.00 1.83
N GLU A 35 0.14 -6.16 1.50
CA GLU A 35 0.28 -7.39 2.29
C GLU A 35 1.74 -7.87 2.42
N ARG A 36 2.64 -7.48 1.51
CA ARG A 36 4.07 -7.80 1.60
C ARG A 36 4.78 -7.06 2.72
N VAL A 37 4.18 -5.99 3.23
CA VAL A 37 4.77 -5.07 4.21
C VAL A 37 3.78 -4.69 5.31
N ALA A 38 2.72 -5.48 5.52
CA ALA A 38 1.59 -5.12 6.36
C ALA A 38 1.98 -4.80 7.82
N ASP A 39 3.02 -5.44 8.35
CA ASP A 39 3.58 -5.24 9.69
C ASP A 39 4.46 -3.98 9.82
N ARG A 40 4.62 -3.22 8.73
CA ARG A 40 5.29 -1.91 8.70
C ARG A 40 4.36 -0.75 8.42
N LEU A 41 3.12 -1.02 8.01
CA LEU A 41 2.16 0.04 7.71
C LEU A 41 1.54 0.58 9.00
N PRO A 42 1.26 1.89 9.08
CA PRO A 42 0.51 2.45 10.19
C PRO A 42 -0.86 1.77 10.27
N PRO A 43 -1.40 1.50 11.46
CA PRO A 43 -2.71 0.84 11.59
C PRO A 43 -3.84 1.70 11.03
N ASP A 44 -3.68 3.03 11.09
CA ASP A 44 -4.63 4.05 10.67
C ASP A 44 -4.42 4.41 9.18
N HIS A 45 -4.66 3.45 8.27
CA HIS A 45 -4.58 3.67 6.83
C HIS A 45 -5.86 3.23 6.11
N TRP A 46 -6.17 3.94 5.03
CA TRP A 46 -7.22 3.55 4.11
C TRP A 46 -6.82 2.31 3.32
N LYS A 47 -7.74 1.36 3.18
CA LYS A 47 -7.52 0.11 2.44
C LYS A 47 -8.33 0.14 1.16
N MET A 48 -7.67 0.03 0.02
CA MET A 48 -8.33 -0.11 -1.28
C MET A 48 -8.19 -1.54 -1.79
N LYS A 49 -9.31 -2.20 -2.06
CA LYS A 49 -9.36 -3.48 -2.78
C LYS A 49 -9.81 -3.23 -4.22
N ALA A 50 -8.99 -3.63 -5.18
CA ALA A 50 -9.35 -3.68 -6.59
C ALA A 50 -9.69 -5.13 -6.99
N THR A 51 -10.71 -5.33 -7.82
CA THR A 51 -11.13 -6.66 -8.28
C THR A 51 -11.63 -6.57 -9.72
N ILE A 52 -11.22 -7.50 -10.57
CA ILE A 52 -11.75 -7.68 -11.93
C ILE A 52 -12.92 -8.65 -11.83
N LEU A 53 -14.10 -8.24 -12.31
CA LEU A 53 -15.32 -9.04 -12.33
C LEU A 53 -15.35 -9.98 -13.53
N ALA A 54 -16.25 -10.96 -13.52
CA ALA A 54 -16.35 -11.97 -14.57
C ALA A 54 -16.66 -11.41 -15.96
N ASP A 55 -17.31 -10.26 -16.04
CA ASP A 55 -17.61 -9.53 -17.29
C ASP A 55 -16.48 -8.60 -17.75
N GLY A 56 -15.33 -8.63 -17.06
CA GLY A 56 -14.19 -7.76 -17.33
C GLY A 56 -14.31 -6.35 -16.77
N SER A 57 -15.42 -6.00 -16.11
CA SER A 57 -15.54 -4.73 -15.41
C SER A 57 -14.70 -4.71 -14.13
N HIS A 58 -14.38 -3.51 -13.64
CA HIS A 58 -13.52 -3.31 -12.47
C HIS A 58 -14.35 -2.83 -11.28
N ARG A 59 -14.13 -3.42 -10.11
CA ARG A 59 -14.69 -2.97 -8.84
C ARG A 59 -13.59 -2.51 -7.89
N PHE A 60 -13.77 -1.32 -7.34
CA PHE A 60 -12.92 -0.77 -6.29
C PHE A 60 -13.73 -0.60 -5.02
N THR A 61 -13.17 -1.02 -3.89
CA THR A 61 -13.76 -0.83 -2.57
C THR A 61 -12.74 -0.15 -1.69
N LEU A 62 -13.13 0.99 -1.12
CA LEU A 62 -12.30 1.79 -0.25
C LEU A 62 -12.86 1.73 1.18
N THR A 63 -12.05 1.25 2.12
CA THR A 63 -12.39 1.14 3.54
C THR A 63 -11.55 2.14 4.30
N ARG A 64 -12.21 2.94 5.15
CA ARG A 64 -11.50 3.86 6.05
C ARG A 64 -10.88 3.07 7.21
N PRO A 65 -9.90 3.64 7.91
CA PRO A 65 -9.38 3.08 9.14
C PRO A 65 -10.44 2.75 10.18
#